data_AF-A0A7L9BRJ2-F1
#
_entry.id   AF-A0A7L9BRJ2-F1
#
_cell.length_a   1.000
_cell.length_b   1.000
_cell.length_c   1.000
_cell.angle_alpha   90.00
_cell.angle_beta   90.00
_cell.angle_gamma   90.00
#
_symmetry.space_group_name_H-M   'P 1'
#
loop_
_entity.id
_entity.type
_entity.pdbx_description
1 polymer ?
#
loop_
_entity_poly.entity_id
_entity_poly.type
_entity_poly.pdbx_seq_one_letter_code
_entity_poly.pdbx_strand_id
1 'polypeptide(L)'
;MSRYAEPGLGQGPFGGGGDEYGGGGWSPEHGPERVSGLAIASLVSSLLCVTGLAGVGFGLLALWRISAERGRLSGRGLAFTGIVLGLISTSVIGGTLLGFRKAAAEALATFYLPTTAFFEAVDRGDADAVRAAFDASARERVTGEEIERFAGEVRGALGRAVGAIASLDDAMVAGRLGAAARSGIFGADVGGGTMKFERTPALVFFRAVPGGVSAPGTLSGVSAFPGGRLVSLGVLLADGRRFELPAPTPTSTPTSTPAPSSGGAGPAGEGKGGGGGGGSGGEEAAR
;
A
#
# COMPACT_ATOMS: atom_id res chain seq x y z
N MET A 1 -37.27 -12.94 38.65
CA MET A 1 -36.75 -14.12 39.38
C MET A 1 -37.00 -15.36 38.52
N SER A 2 -36.00 -15.79 37.75
CA SER A 2 -36.00 -17.10 37.10
C SER A 2 -34.61 -17.70 37.25
N ARG A 3 -34.53 -18.75 38.06
CA ARG A 3 -33.35 -19.60 38.26
C ARG A 3 -33.33 -20.60 37.10
N TYR A 4 -32.27 -20.62 36.31
CA TYR A 4 -31.96 -21.76 35.46
C TYR A 4 -31.07 -22.71 36.24
N ALA A 5 -31.55 -23.95 36.36
CA ALA A 5 -30.88 -25.06 36.99
C ALA A 5 -29.74 -25.57 36.09
N GLU A 6 -28.56 -25.77 36.66
CA GLU A 6 -27.47 -26.50 36.03
C GLU A 6 -27.77 -28.02 36.02
N PRO A 7 -27.55 -28.71 34.89
CA PRO A 7 -27.53 -30.18 34.87
C PRO A 7 -26.20 -30.70 35.44
N GLY A 8 -26.31 -31.46 36.53
CA GLY A 8 -25.21 -32.21 37.12
C GLY A 8 -24.67 -33.27 36.17
N LEU A 9 -23.35 -33.23 35.92
CA LEU A 9 -22.62 -34.29 35.26
C LEU A 9 -22.06 -35.26 36.31
N GLY A 10 -22.36 -36.54 36.08
CA GLY A 10 -22.21 -37.64 37.01
C GLY A 10 -20.79 -37.91 37.49
N GLN A 11 -20.70 -38.10 38.81
CA GLN A 11 -19.70 -38.93 39.46
C GLN A 11 -19.86 -40.38 38.99
N GLY A 12 -18.86 -40.91 38.29
CA GLY A 12 -18.76 -42.32 37.96
C GLY A 12 -18.27 -43.14 39.18
N PRO A 13 -18.78 -44.38 39.37
CA PRO A 13 -18.46 -45.23 40.51
C PRO A 13 -17.32 -46.20 40.16
N PHE A 14 -16.08 -45.81 40.44
CA PHE A 14 -14.97 -46.76 40.54
C PHE A 14 -14.33 -46.62 41.90
N GLY A 15 -14.85 -47.42 42.83
CA GLY A 15 -14.29 -47.61 44.16
C GLY A 15 -13.29 -48.75 44.20
N GLY A 16 -12.34 -48.63 45.15
CA GLY A 16 -11.62 -49.71 45.83
C GLY A 16 -10.50 -50.36 45.01
N GLY A 17 -9.36 -50.72 45.58
CA GLY A 17 -8.91 -50.71 46.97
C GLY A 17 -7.52 -51.34 46.96
N GLY A 18 -6.63 -50.85 47.82
CA GLY A 18 -5.23 -51.27 47.83
C GLY A 18 -4.49 -50.56 48.94
N ASP A 19 -4.71 -51.04 50.15
CA ASP A 19 -3.98 -50.67 51.34
C ASP A 19 -2.52 -51.10 51.19
N GLU A 20 -1.62 -50.17 50.87
CA GLU A 20 -0.18 -50.38 50.96
C GLU A 20 0.38 -49.54 52.11
N TYR A 21 0.26 -50.12 53.31
CA TYR A 21 0.97 -49.71 54.51
C TYR A 21 2.48 -49.97 54.33
N GLY A 22 3.26 -48.92 54.07
CA GLY A 22 4.72 -49.05 54.05
C GLY A 22 5.48 -47.76 53.82
N GLY A 23 5.99 -47.16 54.90
CA GLY A 23 7.18 -46.29 54.84
C GLY A 23 6.90 -44.79 54.84
N GLY A 24 7.03 -44.18 56.02
CA GLY A 24 7.04 -42.74 56.18
C GLY A 24 8.17 -42.08 55.40
N GLY A 25 7.79 -41.28 54.42
CA GLY A 25 8.58 -40.18 53.89
C GLY A 25 7.63 -39.00 53.76
N TRP A 26 7.86 -37.95 54.55
CA TRP A 26 7.13 -36.68 54.43
C TRP A 26 7.41 -36.10 53.04
N SER A 27 6.59 -36.46 52.05
CA SER A 27 6.51 -35.73 50.80
C SER A 27 5.73 -34.46 51.10
N PRO A 28 6.37 -33.26 51.11
CA PRO A 28 5.62 -32.02 51.29
C PRO A 28 4.56 -31.94 50.20
N GLU A 29 3.29 -31.82 50.60
CA GLU A 29 2.18 -31.55 49.70
C GLU A 29 2.53 -30.34 48.84
N HIS A 30 2.82 -30.57 47.56
CA HIS A 30 3.00 -29.50 46.60
C HIS A 30 1.61 -28.94 46.33
N GLY A 31 1.27 -27.83 47.00
CA GLY A 31 0.02 -27.12 46.78
C GLY A 31 -0.17 -26.75 45.31
N PRO A 32 -1.42 -26.61 44.82
CA PRO A 32 -1.73 -26.43 43.41
C PRO A 32 -0.93 -25.25 42.82
N GLU A 33 -0.16 -25.54 41.77
CA GLU A 33 0.71 -24.59 41.10
C GLU A 33 -0.15 -23.47 40.48
N ARG A 34 -0.10 -22.26 41.05
CA ARG A 34 -0.88 -21.11 40.56
C ARG A 34 -0.05 -20.34 39.54
N VAL A 35 -0.54 -20.30 38.31
CA VAL A 35 0.03 -19.46 37.25
C VAL A 35 -0.07 -17.99 37.68
N SER A 36 1.06 -17.29 37.69
CA SER A 36 1.11 -15.88 38.09
C SER A 36 0.36 -15.02 37.06
N GLY A 37 -0.70 -14.33 37.49
CA GLY A 37 -1.43 -13.36 36.66
C GLY A 37 -0.54 -12.21 36.15
N LEU A 38 0.62 -12.00 36.76
CA LEU A 38 1.64 -11.04 36.32
C LEU A 38 2.32 -11.48 35.01
N ALA A 39 2.48 -12.80 34.80
CA ALA A 39 3.01 -13.34 33.54
C ALA A 39 2.03 -13.10 32.38
N ILE A 40 0.72 -13.28 32.63
CA ILE A 40 -0.34 -12.98 31.65
C ILE A 40 -0.41 -11.48 31.39
N ALA A 41 -0.30 -10.63 32.42
CA ALA A 41 -0.25 -9.18 32.25
C ALA A 41 0.97 -8.73 31.41
N SER A 42 2.14 -9.37 31.57
CA SER A 42 3.31 -9.08 30.75
C SER A 42 3.14 -9.52 29.28
N LEU A 43 2.44 -10.63 29.06
CA LEU A 43 2.10 -11.13 27.72
C LEU A 43 1.11 -10.19 27.02
N VAL A 44 0.05 -9.76 27.73
CA VAL A 44 -0.97 -8.85 27.20
C VAL A 44 -0.39 -7.43 27.00
N SER A 45 0.48 -6.97 27.90
CA SER A 45 1.19 -5.70 27.74
C SER A 45 2.19 -5.72 26.58
N SER A 46 2.83 -6.87 26.32
CA SER A 46 3.68 -7.07 25.14
C SER A 46 2.85 -7.09 23.85
N LEU A 47 1.63 -7.61 23.90
CA LEU A 47 0.73 -7.68 22.76
C LEU A 47 0.09 -6.32 22.44
N LEU A 48 -0.03 -5.44 23.44
CA LEU A 48 -0.64 -4.11 23.33
C LEU A 48 0.23 -3.03 22.68
N CYS A 49 1.40 -3.38 22.10
CA CYS A 49 2.21 -2.79 21.00
C CYS A 49 2.27 -1.26 20.69
N VAL A 50 1.37 -0.41 21.20
CA VAL A 50 1.15 0.98 20.81
C VAL A 50 2.10 1.94 21.54
N THR A 51 2.80 1.48 22.58
CA THR A 51 3.81 2.26 23.31
C THR A 51 5.14 1.51 23.34
N GLY A 52 5.79 1.33 22.20
CA GLY A 52 7.00 0.50 22.06
C GLY A 52 8.12 0.81 23.06
N LEU A 53 8.26 2.06 23.52
CA LEU A 53 9.20 2.43 24.59
C LEU A 53 8.71 2.09 26.00
N ALA A 54 7.42 2.28 26.28
CA ALA A 54 6.86 1.91 27.59
C ALA A 54 6.82 0.39 27.78
N GLY A 55 6.59 -0.38 26.71
CA GLY A 55 6.59 -1.84 26.74
C GLY A 55 7.95 -2.42 27.13
N VAL A 56 9.05 -1.87 26.59
CA VAL A 56 10.42 -2.26 26.97
C VAL A 56 10.68 -1.91 28.43
N GLY A 57 10.25 -0.72 28.89
CA GLY A 57 10.37 -0.29 30.28
C GLY A 57 9.65 -1.23 31.26
N PHE A 58 8.39 -1.57 30.97
CA PHE A 58 7.61 -2.50 31.79
C PHE A 58 8.14 -3.94 31.75
N GLY A 59 8.68 -4.38 30.61
CA GLY A 59 9.33 -5.69 30.48
C GLY A 59 10.57 -5.82 31.37
N LEU A 60 11.45 -4.81 31.39
CA LEU A 60 12.60 -4.77 32.29
C LEU A 60 12.17 -4.73 33.76
N LEU A 61 11.15 -3.94 34.11
CA LEU A 61 10.66 -3.84 35.48
C LEU A 61 10.09 -5.18 35.99
N ALA A 62 9.37 -5.91 35.14
CA ALA A 62 8.84 -7.23 35.45
C ALA A 62 9.96 -8.27 35.67
N LEU A 63 10.98 -8.26 34.81
CA LEU A 63 12.18 -9.10 34.96
C LEU A 63 12.92 -8.85 36.28
N TRP A 64 13.10 -7.57 36.64
CA TRP A 64 13.76 -7.20 37.89
C TRP A 64 12.95 -7.66 39.11
N ARG A 65 11.63 -7.59 39.03
CA ARG A 65 10.74 -8.05 40.11
C ARG A 65 10.72 -9.59 40.24
N ILE A 66 10.75 -10.32 39.12
CA ILE A 66 10.78 -11.79 39.11
C ILE A 66 12.14 -12.32 39.60
N SER A 67 13.25 -11.66 39.24
CA SER A 67 14.58 -12.10 39.69
C SER A 67 14.79 -11.94 41.20
N ALA A 68 14.03 -11.05 41.85
CA ALA A 68 14.05 -10.85 43.30
C ALA A 68 13.41 -12.02 44.07
N GLU A 69 12.50 -12.79 43.46
CA GLU A 69 11.84 -13.93 44.11
C GLU A 69 12.60 -15.25 43.81
N ARG A 70 13.54 -15.61 44.71
CA ARG A 70 14.48 -16.73 44.60
C ARG A 70 13.81 -18.12 44.58
N GLY A 71 13.26 -18.53 43.43
CA GLY A 71 13.11 -19.94 43.08
C GLY A 71 11.80 -20.64 43.45
N ARG A 72 10.73 -19.93 43.82
CA ARG A 72 9.44 -20.55 44.18
C ARG A 72 8.39 -20.58 43.04
N LEU A 73 8.73 -20.13 41.84
CA LEU A 73 7.79 -20.01 40.73
C LEU A 73 8.36 -20.65 39.45
N SER A 74 7.70 -21.71 38.99
CA SER A 74 7.81 -22.23 37.62
C SER A 74 7.23 -21.19 36.66
N GLY A 75 7.99 -20.77 35.64
CA GLY A 75 7.59 -19.67 34.75
C GLY A 75 8.73 -18.99 33.97
N ARG A 76 9.99 -19.36 34.25
CA ARG A 76 11.17 -18.84 33.54
C ARG A 76 11.11 -19.02 32.02
N GLY A 77 10.60 -20.16 31.54
CA GLY A 77 10.46 -20.44 30.11
C GLY A 77 9.50 -19.47 29.41
N LEU A 78 8.35 -19.19 30.04
CA LEU A 78 7.34 -18.27 29.49
C LEU A 78 7.83 -16.81 29.51
N ALA A 79 8.56 -16.40 30.54
CA ALA A 79 9.17 -15.07 30.58
C ALA A 79 10.21 -14.90 29.46
N PHE A 80 11.05 -15.91 29.20
CA PHE A 80 12.04 -15.88 28.13
C PHE A 80 11.40 -15.79 26.74
N THR A 81 10.35 -16.57 26.47
CA THR A 81 9.65 -16.49 25.19
C THR A 81 8.99 -15.13 24.96
N GLY A 82 8.42 -14.51 26.01
CA GLY A 82 7.89 -13.15 25.93
C GLY A 82 8.94 -12.11 25.54
N ILE A 83 10.16 -12.20 26.10
CA ILE A 83 11.28 -11.30 25.76
C ILE A 83 11.71 -11.49 24.31
N VAL A 84 11.91 -12.74 23.87
CA VAL A 84 12.33 -13.05 22.50
C VAL A 84 11.29 -12.58 21.48
N LEU A 85 10.00 -12.85 21.75
CA LEU A 85 8.92 -12.43 20.86
C LEU A 85 8.76 -10.91 20.81
N GLY A 86 8.91 -10.23 21.95
CA GLY A 86 8.92 -8.77 22.05
C GLY A 86 10.08 -8.13 21.27
N LEU A 87 11.28 -8.71 21.35
CA LEU A 87 12.45 -8.28 20.58
C LEU A 87 12.24 -8.43 19.08
N ILE A 88 11.70 -9.57 18.63
CA ILE A 88 11.39 -9.81 17.22
C ILE A 88 10.34 -8.81 16.73
N SER A 89 9.24 -8.64 17.47
CA SER A 89 8.17 -7.69 17.12
C SER A 89 8.70 -6.25 17.04
N THR A 90 9.49 -5.81 18.02
CA THR A 90 10.11 -4.47 18.03
C THR A 90 11.07 -4.30 16.86
N SER A 91 11.85 -5.32 16.51
CA SER A 91 12.77 -5.27 15.38
C SER A 91 12.04 -5.16 14.04
N VAL A 92 10.94 -5.90 13.88
CA VAL A 92 10.08 -5.82 12.68
C VAL A 92 9.45 -4.44 12.57
N ILE A 93 8.78 -3.95 13.62
CA ILE A 93 8.11 -2.65 13.59
C ILE A 93 9.11 -1.52 13.42
N GLY A 94 10.22 -1.54 14.16
CA GLY A 94 11.29 -0.56 14.05
C GLY A 94 11.92 -0.55 12.66
N GLY A 95 12.19 -1.72 12.09
CA GLY A 95 12.68 -1.87 10.72
C GLY A 95 11.69 -1.32 9.68
N THR A 96 10.40 -1.68 9.79
CA THR A 96 9.34 -1.16 8.90
C THR A 96 9.20 0.35 9.02
N LEU A 97 9.23 0.92 10.23
CA LEU A 97 9.12 2.36 10.43
C LEU A 97 10.33 3.12 9.86
N LEU A 98 11.55 2.63 10.09
CA LEU A 98 12.76 3.22 9.51
C LEU A 98 12.77 3.11 7.98
N GLY A 99 12.38 1.95 7.44
CA GLY A 99 12.23 1.73 6.02
C GLY A 99 11.21 2.68 5.40
N PHE A 100 10.04 2.82 6.03
CA PHE A 100 9.00 3.76 5.59
C PHE A 100 9.47 5.21 5.65
N ARG A 101 10.16 5.62 6.72
CA ARG A 101 10.72 6.99 6.82
C ARG A 101 11.75 7.27 5.74
N LYS A 102 12.64 6.32 5.43
CA LYS A 102 13.62 6.45 4.36
C LYS A 102 12.92 6.55 3.00
N ALA A 103 11.98 5.65 2.72
CA ALA A 103 11.20 5.65 1.48
C ALA A 103 10.38 6.94 1.32
N ALA A 104 9.77 7.45 2.40
CA ALA A 104 9.03 8.70 2.39
C ALA A 104 9.94 9.91 2.14
N ALA A 105 11.12 9.96 2.76
CA ALA A 105 12.10 11.02 2.52
C ALA A 105 12.62 11.00 1.07
N GLU A 106 12.88 9.82 0.52
CA GLU A 106 13.31 9.64 -0.87
C GLU A 106 12.19 10.02 -1.85
N ALA A 107 10.96 9.59 -1.61
CA ALA A 107 9.80 10.00 -2.40
C ALA A 107 9.58 11.51 -2.36
N LEU A 108 9.73 12.14 -1.19
CA LEU A 108 9.66 13.60 -1.03
C LEU A 108 10.69 14.31 -1.90
N ALA A 109 11.95 13.90 -1.80
CA ALA A 109 13.05 14.51 -2.54
C ALA A 109 12.96 14.28 -4.05
N THR A 110 12.56 13.08 -4.47
CA THR A 110 12.62 12.67 -5.88
C THR A 110 11.36 13.05 -6.65
N PHE A 111 10.19 13.00 -6.01
CA PHE A 111 8.91 13.23 -6.70
C PHE A 111 8.24 14.53 -6.29
N TYR A 112 8.09 14.79 -4.99
CA TYR A 112 7.27 15.92 -4.54
C TYR A 112 7.95 17.26 -4.79
N LEU A 113 9.25 17.41 -4.48
CA LEU A 113 9.95 18.69 -4.68
C LEU A 113 9.96 19.15 -6.16
N PRO A 114 10.31 18.30 -7.15
CA PRO A 114 10.28 18.71 -8.56
C PRO A 114 8.86 19.04 -9.02
N THR A 115 7.86 18.27 -8.57
CA THR A 115 6.46 18.48 -8.94
C THR A 115 5.91 19.79 -8.36
N THR A 116 6.24 20.12 -7.11
CA THR A 116 5.88 21.43 -6.52
C THR A 116 6.52 22.58 -7.28
N ALA A 117 7.81 22.47 -7.60
CA ALA A 117 8.53 23.51 -8.34
C ALA A 117 7.95 23.70 -9.76
N PHE A 118 7.54 22.60 -10.39
CA PHE A 118 6.85 22.63 -11.69
C PHE A 118 5.53 23.38 -11.61
N PHE A 119 4.64 23.02 -10.67
CA PHE A 119 3.35 23.71 -10.53
C PHE A 119 3.51 25.16 -10.10
N GLU A 120 4.52 25.49 -9.30
CA GLU A 120 4.84 26.87 -8.96
C GLU A 120 5.31 27.66 -10.19
N ALA A 121 6.12 27.07 -11.07
CA ALA A 121 6.51 27.69 -12.34
C ALA A 121 5.30 27.90 -13.27
N VAL A 122 4.41 26.90 -13.38
CA VAL A 122 3.13 27.02 -14.09
C VAL A 122 2.27 28.14 -13.50
N ASP A 123 2.19 28.23 -12.17
CA ASP A 123 1.40 29.25 -11.49
C ASP A 123 1.92 30.66 -11.71
N ARG A 124 3.25 30.83 -11.77
CA ARG A 124 3.93 32.10 -12.08
C ARG A 124 3.89 32.47 -13.57
N GLY A 125 3.43 31.58 -14.45
CA GLY A 125 3.51 31.77 -15.91
C GLY A 125 4.95 31.73 -16.45
N ASP A 126 5.87 31.08 -15.74
CA ASP A 126 7.29 30.98 -16.08
C ASP A 126 7.50 29.91 -17.17
N ALA A 127 7.17 30.28 -18.41
CA ALA A 127 7.14 29.35 -19.54
C ALA A 127 8.50 28.69 -19.81
N ASP A 128 9.61 29.39 -19.56
CA ASP A 128 10.95 28.86 -19.77
C ASP A 128 11.30 27.81 -18.72
N ALA A 129 10.95 28.03 -17.45
CA ALA A 129 11.14 27.05 -16.39
C ALA A 129 10.30 25.78 -16.62
N VAL A 130 9.05 25.95 -17.08
CA VAL A 130 8.18 24.81 -17.43
C VAL A 130 8.77 24.02 -18.59
N ARG A 131 9.14 24.70 -19.69
CA ARG A 131 9.78 24.07 -20.86
C ARG A 131 11.10 23.38 -20.54
N ALA A 132 11.86 23.91 -19.59
CA ALA A 132 13.13 23.33 -19.17
C ALA A 132 12.97 21.94 -18.53
N ALA A 133 11.81 21.66 -17.91
CA ALA A 133 11.50 20.35 -17.34
C ALA A 133 11.23 19.27 -18.41
N PHE A 134 10.87 19.68 -19.63
CA PHE A 134 10.59 18.78 -20.75
C PHE A 134 11.85 18.44 -21.56
N ASP A 135 11.82 17.25 -22.16
CA ASP A 135 12.75 16.80 -23.18
C ASP A 135 12.68 17.70 -24.43
N ALA A 136 13.75 17.73 -25.24
CA ALA A 136 13.81 18.54 -26.45
C ALA A 136 12.59 18.32 -27.36
N SER A 137 12.20 17.06 -27.57
CA SER A 137 11.05 16.68 -28.42
C SER A 137 9.69 17.14 -27.88
N ALA A 138 9.54 17.22 -26.56
CA ALA A 138 8.32 17.69 -25.91
C ALA A 138 8.31 19.22 -25.78
N ARG A 139 9.48 19.82 -25.56
CA ARG A 139 9.66 21.27 -25.38
C ARG A 139 9.20 22.08 -26.59
N GLU A 140 9.41 21.58 -27.80
CA GLU A 140 8.93 22.21 -29.03
C GLU A 140 7.40 22.27 -29.10
N ARG A 141 6.71 21.31 -28.46
CA ARG A 141 5.24 21.24 -28.42
C ARG A 141 4.65 22.10 -27.31
N VAL A 142 5.37 22.28 -26.20
CA VAL A 142 4.91 23.05 -25.04
C VAL A 142 5.01 24.56 -25.32
N THR A 143 3.93 25.14 -25.86
CA THR A 143 3.84 26.59 -26.11
C THR A 143 3.37 27.36 -24.87
N GLY A 144 3.53 28.69 -24.86
CA GLY A 144 3.06 29.52 -23.74
C GLY A 144 1.55 29.43 -23.57
N GLU A 145 0.81 29.45 -24.69
CA GLU A 145 -0.64 29.27 -24.72
C GLU A 145 -1.08 27.92 -24.14
N GLU A 146 -0.34 26.84 -24.43
CA GLU A 146 -0.65 25.53 -23.85
C GLU A 146 -0.43 25.49 -22.34
N ILE A 147 0.63 26.14 -21.86
CA ILE A 147 0.92 26.26 -20.42
C ILE A 147 -0.19 27.05 -19.74
N GLU A 148 -0.61 28.18 -20.31
CA GLU A 148 -1.70 29.01 -19.77
C GLU A 148 -3.03 28.27 -19.75
N ARG A 149 -3.37 27.54 -20.83
CA ARG A 149 -4.55 26.68 -20.88
C ARG A 149 -4.50 25.62 -19.78
N PHE A 150 -3.38 24.89 -19.68
CA PHE A 150 -3.20 23.85 -18.67
C PHE A 150 -3.29 24.43 -17.25
N ALA A 151 -2.65 25.58 -16.99
CA ALA A 151 -2.72 26.28 -15.71
C ALA A 151 -4.17 26.68 -15.36
N GLY A 152 -4.90 27.23 -16.33
CA GLY A 152 -6.29 27.63 -16.19
C GLY A 152 -7.21 26.44 -15.88
N GLU A 153 -7.04 25.32 -16.58
CA GLU A 153 -7.80 24.08 -16.35
C GLU A 153 -7.50 23.47 -14.98
N VAL A 154 -6.22 23.31 -14.63
CA VAL A 154 -5.78 22.75 -13.35
C VAL A 154 -6.23 23.65 -12.19
N ARG A 155 -5.99 24.96 -12.25
CA ARG A 155 -6.40 25.90 -11.20
C ARG A 155 -7.93 25.99 -11.11
N GLY A 156 -8.61 26.01 -12.25
CA GLY A 156 -10.06 26.03 -12.33
C GLY A 156 -10.72 24.80 -11.73
N ALA A 157 -10.07 23.63 -11.80
CA ALA A 157 -10.59 22.39 -11.24
C ALA A 157 -10.12 22.13 -9.79
N LEU A 158 -8.83 22.31 -9.51
CA LEU A 158 -8.16 21.85 -8.28
C LEU A 158 -7.71 22.96 -7.32
N GLY A 159 -7.58 24.20 -7.82
CA GLY A 159 -6.91 25.29 -7.10
C GLY A 159 -5.38 25.17 -7.15
N ARG A 160 -4.69 25.83 -6.22
CA ARG A 160 -3.22 25.83 -6.16
C ARG A 160 -2.68 24.48 -5.67
N ALA A 161 -1.49 24.11 -6.12
CA ALA A 161 -0.75 22.99 -5.55
C ALA A 161 -0.30 23.33 -4.13
N VAL A 162 -0.59 22.45 -3.16
CA VAL A 162 -0.25 22.63 -1.74
C VAL A 162 0.96 21.78 -1.36
N GLY A 163 1.04 20.55 -1.85
CA GLY A 163 2.18 19.66 -1.60
C GLY A 163 1.79 18.21 -1.35
N ALA A 164 2.48 17.54 -0.43
CA ALA A 164 2.24 16.15 -0.10
C ALA A 164 0.95 15.93 0.71
N ILE A 165 0.46 14.69 0.67
CA ILE A 165 -0.68 14.24 1.47
C ILE A 165 -0.30 14.18 2.94
N ALA A 166 -1.05 14.89 3.79
CA ALA A 166 -0.78 15.01 5.22
C ALA A 166 -1.92 14.48 6.11
N SER A 167 -3.06 14.07 5.54
CA SER A 167 -4.23 13.60 6.30
C SER A 167 -4.64 12.19 5.91
N LEU A 168 -5.34 11.51 6.83
CA LEU A 168 -5.85 10.16 6.62
C LEU A 168 -6.90 10.13 5.49
N ASP A 169 -7.78 11.13 5.41
CA ASP A 169 -8.79 11.22 4.36
C ASP A 169 -8.15 11.39 2.99
N ASP A 170 -7.14 12.26 2.88
CA ASP A 170 -6.34 12.43 1.67
C ASP A 170 -5.66 11.11 1.26
N ALA A 171 -5.18 10.34 2.23
CA ALA A 171 -4.56 9.04 2.00
C ALA A 171 -5.57 7.99 1.46
N MET A 172 -6.82 8.01 1.92
CA MET A 172 -7.87 7.14 1.39
C MET A 172 -8.21 7.49 -0.08
N VAL A 173 -8.33 8.78 -0.40
CA VAL A 173 -8.54 9.24 -1.78
C VAL A 173 -7.36 8.84 -2.65
N ALA A 174 -6.13 9.01 -2.16
CA ALA A 174 -4.94 8.58 -2.87
C ALA A 174 -4.88 7.07 -3.09
N GLY A 175 -5.33 6.26 -2.13
CA GLY A 175 -5.44 4.81 -2.30
C GLY A 175 -6.37 4.43 -3.45
N ARG A 176 -7.52 5.11 -3.58
CA ARG A 176 -8.46 4.90 -4.68
C ARG A 176 -7.89 5.32 -6.03
N LEU A 177 -7.28 6.51 -6.08
CA LEU A 177 -6.61 7.01 -7.28
C LEU A 177 -5.45 6.09 -7.72
N GLY A 178 -4.67 5.60 -6.76
CA GLY A 178 -3.59 4.65 -7.02
C GLY A 178 -4.09 3.30 -7.53
N ALA A 179 -5.22 2.81 -7.01
CA ALA A 179 -5.86 1.60 -7.52
C ALA A 179 -6.35 1.80 -8.97
N ALA A 180 -7.00 2.93 -9.27
CA ALA A 180 -7.44 3.28 -10.62
C ALA A 180 -6.26 3.44 -11.59
N ALA A 181 -5.14 4.02 -11.15
CA ALA A 181 -3.94 4.13 -11.95
C ALA A 181 -3.37 2.75 -12.33
N ARG A 182 -3.38 1.80 -11.37
CA ARG A 182 -2.88 0.43 -11.57
C ARG A 182 -3.81 -0.44 -12.43
N SER A 183 -5.10 -0.12 -12.53
CA SER A 183 -6.06 -0.88 -13.33
C SER A 183 -5.96 -0.63 -14.84
N GLY A 184 -4.86 -0.05 -15.32
CA GLY A 184 -4.57 0.11 -16.75
C GLY A 184 -4.91 1.48 -17.35
N ILE A 185 -5.22 2.48 -16.53
CA ILE A 185 -5.39 3.87 -17.02
C ILE A 185 -4.06 4.41 -17.55
N PHE A 186 -2.95 3.96 -16.99
CA PHE A 186 -1.61 4.35 -17.42
C PHE A 186 -0.84 3.12 -17.91
N GLY A 187 -0.05 3.30 -18.97
CA GLY A 187 0.92 2.31 -19.42
C GLY A 187 2.03 2.10 -18.38
N ALA A 188 2.77 1.00 -18.51
CA ALA A 188 3.86 0.64 -17.58
C ALA A 188 4.96 1.72 -17.46
N ASP A 189 5.08 2.60 -18.45
CA ASP A 189 6.10 3.66 -18.53
C ASP A 189 5.70 4.98 -17.84
N VAL A 190 4.59 5.01 -17.12
CA VAL A 190 4.08 6.23 -16.48
C VAL A 190 4.39 6.20 -14.98
N GLY A 191 5.23 7.13 -14.56
CA GLY A 191 5.46 7.43 -13.16
C GLY A 191 4.37 8.36 -12.63
N GLY A 192 4.17 8.38 -11.32
CA GLY A 192 3.21 9.29 -10.72
C GLY A 192 3.08 9.13 -9.23
N GLY A 193 2.37 10.09 -8.65
CA GLY A 193 2.10 10.14 -7.22
C GLY A 193 0.94 11.10 -6.97
N THR A 194 0.35 10.95 -5.80
CA THR A 194 -0.81 11.74 -5.41
C THR A 194 -0.33 13.03 -4.74
N MET A 195 -0.95 14.14 -5.12
CA MET A 195 -0.58 15.47 -4.64
C MET A 195 -1.81 16.18 -4.10
N LYS A 196 -1.63 16.94 -3.02
CA LYS A 196 -2.67 17.78 -2.45
C LYS A 196 -2.73 19.10 -3.21
N PHE A 197 -3.94 19.42 -3.66
CA PHE A 197 -4.32 20.75 -4.12
C PHE A 197 -5.29 21.38 -3.12
N GLU A 198 -5.56 22.68 -3.25
CA GLU A 198 -6.43 23.42 -2.34
C GLU A 198 -7.84 22.81 -2.20
N ARG A 199 -8.39 22.28 -3.29
CA ARG A 199 -9.77 21.75 -3.30
C ARG A 199 -9.85 20.24 -3.06
N THR A 200 -9.01 19.47 -3.72
CA THR A 200 -9.03 18.01 -3.63
C THR A 200 -7.66 17.43 -3.99
N PRO A 201 -7.26 16.29 -3.40
CA PRO A 201 -6.15 15.51 -3.92
C PRO A 201 -6.40 15.09 -5.36
N ALA A 202 -5.33 15.06 -6.15
CA ALA A 202 -5.34 14.54 -7.51
C ALA A 202 -4.08 13.70 -7.76
N LEU A 203 -4.15 12.81 -8.75
CA LEU A 203 -3.00 12.01 -9.15
C LEU A 203 -2.21 12.81 -10.19
N VAL A 204 -0.97 13.15 -9.86
CA VAL A 204 -0.03 13.71 -10.82
C VAL A 204 0.73 12.54 -11.44
N PHE A 205 0.69 12.46 -12.76
CA PHE A 205 1.39 11.43 -13.53
C PHE A 205 2.32 12.09 -14.53
N PHE A 206 3.37 11.39 -14.89
CA PHE A 206 4.34 11.87 -15.85
C PHE A 206 4.97 10.70 -16.60
N ARG A 207 5.36 10.96 -17.84
CA ARG A 207 6.18 10.05 -18.64
C ARG A 207 7.55 10.70 -18.83
N ALA A 208 8.62 9.99 -18.50
CA ALA A 208 9.98 10.45 -18.68
C ALA A 208 10.72 9.59 -19.72
N VAL A 209 11.72 10.15 -20.38
CA VAL A 209 12.62 9.37 -21.26
C VAL A 209 13.59 8.57 -20.38
N PRO A 210 13.62 7.22 -20.45
CA PRO A 210 14.54 6.42 -19.66
C PRO A 210 16.01 6.82 -19.91
N GLY A 211 16.79 6.97 -18.84
CA GLY A 211 18.23 7.25 -18.94
C GLY A 211 18.59 8.71 -19.21
N GLY A 212 17.63 9.64 -19.15
CA GLY A 212 17.92 11.06 -19.22
C GLY A 212 18.72 11.53 -18.00
N VAL A 213 19.99 11.89 -18.19
CA VAL A 213 20.77 12.61 -17.16
C VAL A 213 20.14 13.99 -16.91
N SER A 214 19.91 14.31 -15.64
CA SER A 214 19.44 15.63 -15.21
C SER A 214 20.37 16.71 -15.76
N ALA A 215 19.84 17.60 -16.62
CA ALA A 215 20.64 18.69 -17.15
C ALA A 215 21.09 19.63 -16.02
N PRO A 216 22.37 20.02 -15.95
CA PRO A 216 22.83 21.01 -14.97
C PRO A 216 22.06 22.32 -15.16
N GLY A 217 21.47 22.86 -14.08
CA GLY A 217 20.90 24.21 -14.04
C GLY A 217 19.39 24.35 -14.26
N THR A 218 18.57 23.31 -14.07
CA THR A 218 17.11 23.41 -14.18
C THR A 218 16.44 23.51 -12.81
N LEU A 219 15.54 24.48 -12.62
CA LEU A 219 14.76 24.79 -11.40
C LEU A 219 15.59 24.84 -10.11
N SER A 220 16.34 25.94 -9.91
CA SER A 220 17.03 26.34 -8.66
C SER A 220 17.25 25.23 -7.62
N GLY A 221 18.13 24.27 -7.93
CA GLY A 221 18.64 23.31 -6.95
C GLY A 221 17.81 22.05 -6.71
N VAL A 222 16.71 21.83 -7.42
CA VAL A 222 15.93 20.58 -7.34
C VAL A 222 16.22 19.72 -8.56
N SER A 223 16.90 18.59 -8.37
CA SER A 223 17.20 17.60 -9.41
C SER A 223 15.94 17.19 -10.18
N ALA A 224 16.11 16.91 -11.48
CA ALA A 224 15.06 16.56 -12.44
C ALA A 224 14.11 15.46 -11.93
N PHE A 225 12.93 15.38 -12.56
CA PHE A 225 11.93 14.34 -12.30
C PHE A 225 12.57 12.94 -12.27
N PRO A 226 12.03 12.01 -11.46
CA PRO A 226 12.56 10.65 -11.40
C PRO A 226 12.59 10.06 -12.81
N GLY A 227 13.76 9.65 -13.28
CA GLY A 227 13.94 9.09 -14.63
C GLY A 227 14.34 10.08 -15.72
N GLY A 228 14.50 11.37 -15.43
CA GLY A 228 15.12 12.34 -16.34
C GLY A 228 14.16 13.44 -16.80
N ARG A 229 14.18 13.76 -18.10
CA ARG A 229 13.35 14.82 -18.68
C ARG A 229 11.95 14.33 -19.01
N LEU A 230 10.98 15.22 -18.81
CA LEU A 230 9.57 14.94 -19.05
C LEU A 230 9.26 14.85 -20.55
N VAL A 231 8.54 13.80 -20.94
CA VAL A 231 7.86 13.70 -22.23
C VAL A 231 6.45 14.26 -22.12
N SER A 232 5.76 13.94 -21.02
CA SER A 232 4.48 14.53 -20.65
C SER A 232 4.31 14.56 -19.13
N LEU A 233 3.54 15.51 -18.63
CA LEU A 233 3.09 15.61 -17.25
C LEU A 233 1.61 15.96 -17.26
N GLY A 234 0.83 15.29 -16.41
CA GLY A 234 -0.59 15.54 -16.31
C GLY A 234 -1.15 15.30 -14.92
N VAL A 235 -2.41 15.66 -14.77
CA VAL A 235 -3.18 15.51 -13.54
C VAL A 235 -4.47 14.77 -13.85
N LEU A 236 -4.74 13.71 -13.07
CA LEU A 236 -5.96 12.92 -13.12
C LEU A 236 -6.78 13.17 -11.86
N LEU A 237 -8.02 13.57 -12.06
CA LEU A 237 -8.98 13.84 -11.01
C LEU A 237 -9.74 12.57 -10.63
N ALA A 238 -10.33 12.57 -9.42
CA ALA A 238 -11.16 11.46 -8.95
C ALA A 238 -12.43 11.24 -9.80
N ASP A 239 -12.86 12.26 -10.54
CA ASP A 239 -13.98 12.19 -11.50
C ASP A 239 -13.58 11.62 -12.88
N GLY A 240 -12.29 11.28 -13.07
CA GLY A 240 -11.76 10.74 -14.32
C GLY A 240 -11.32 11.80 -15.33
N ARG A 241 -11.52 13.09 -15.07
CA ARG A 241 -10.97 14.15 -15.95
C ARG A 241 -9.45 14.15 -15.88
N ARG A 242 -8.83 14.31 -17.05
CA ARG A 242 -7.38 14.31 -17.23
C ARG A 242 -6.95 15.59 -17.94
N PHE A 243 -5.95 16.25 -17.39
CA PHE A 243 -5.25 17.38 -18.00
C PHE A 243 -3.81 16.95 -18.25
N GLU A 244 -3.24 17.23 -19.41
CA GLU A 244 -1.89 16.82 -19.75
C GLU A 244 -1.16 17.87 -20.58
N LEU A 245 0.13 18.01 -20.32
CA LEU A 245 1.04 18.92 -21.00
C LEU A 245 2.30 18.15 -21.46
N PRO A 246 2.73 18.28 -22.73
CA PRO A 246 1.96 18.84 -23.84
C PRO A 246 0.67 18.04 -24.07
N ALA A 247 -0.33 18.66 -24.70
CA ALA A 247 -1.56 17.94 -25.03
C ALA A 247 -1.22 16.69 -25.87
N PRO A 248 -1.90 15.56 -25.64
CA PRO A 248 -1.68 14.37 -26.46
C PRO A 248 -1.96 14.74 -27.91
N THR A 249 -1.00 14.46 -28.80
CA THR A 249 -1.25 14.60 -30.23
C THR A 249 -2.51 13.80 -30.53
N PRO A 250 -3.56 14.40 -31.11
CA PRO A 250 -4.75 13.65 -31.48
C PRO A 250 -4.25 12.54 -32.37
N THR A 251 -4.24 11.31 -31.84
CA THR A 251 -3.82 10.15 -32.61
C THR A 251 -4.81 10.13 -33.74
N SER A 252 -4.34 10.44 -34.95
CA SER A 252 -5.14 10.47 -36.17
C SER A 252 -6.06 9.27 -36.11
N THR A 253 -7.36 9.56 -35.96
CA THR A 253 -8.43 8.61 -35.73
C THR A 253 -8.15 7.36 -36.53
N PRO A 254 -8.23 6.15 -35.93
CA PRO A 254 -7.91 4.92 -36.64
C PRO A 254 -8.63 4.97 -37.99
N THR A 255 -7.84 4.92 -39.06
CA THR A 255 -8.33 4.80 -40.44
C THR A 255 -9.50 3.85 -40.40
N SER A 256 -10.71 4.41 -40.57
CA SER A 256 -11.93 3.63 -40.57
C SER A 256 -11.69 2.46 -41.50
N THR A 257 -11.62 1.24 -40.96
CA THR A 257 -11.56 0.04 -41.78
C THR A 257 -12.70 0.20 -42.79
N PRO A 258 -12.41 0.31 -44.10
CA PRO A 258 -13.45 0.56 -45.08
C PRO A 258 -14.50 -0.51 -44.90
N ALA A 259 -15.75 -0.07 -44.72
CA ALA A 259 -16.89 -0.97 -44.58
C ALA A 259 -16.82 -2.00 -45.72
N PRO A 260 -16.96 -3.31 -45.43
CA PRO A 260 -17.00 -4.31 -46.49
C PRO A 260 -18.09 -3.88 -47.47
N SER A 261 -17.68 -3.65 -48.73
CA SER A 261 -18.61 -3.28 -49.77
C SER A 261 -19.68 -4.35 -49.84
N SER A 262 -20.94 -3.96 -49.65
CA SER A 262 -22.10 -4.81 -49.86
C SER A 262 -22.25 -5.07 -51.35
N GLY A 263 -21.37 -5.93 -51.88
CA GLY A 263 -21.46 -6.46 -53.23
C GLY A 263 -22.32 -7.73 -53.21
N GLY A 264 -23.46 -7.66 -53.88
CA GLY A 264 -24.08 -8.85 -54.48
C GLY A 264 -25.29 -9.42 -53.74
N ALA A 265 -26.46 -8.93 -54.14
CA ALA A 265 -27.70 -9.71 -54.09
C ALA A 265 -27.53 -11.02 -54.90
N GLY A 266 -27.90 -12.15 -54.30
CA GLY A 266 -28.05 -13.46 -54.95
C GLY A 266 -29.05 -14.30 -54.16
N PRO A 267 -30.04 -14.95 -54.81
CA PRO A 267 -31.31 -15.31 -54.17
C PRO A 267 -31.31 -16.65 -53.43
N ALA A 268 -32.27 -16.72 -52.52
CA ALA A 268 -32.88 -17.86 -51.84
C ALA A 268 -32.55 -19.26 -52.39
N GLY A 269 -31.86 -20.05 -51.56
CA GLY A 269 -31.78 -21.50 -51.63
C GLY A 269 -32.24 -22.09 -50.30
N GLU A 270 -33.48 -22.55 -50.28
CA GLU A 270 -34.11 -23.33 -49.23
C GLU A 270 -33.37 -24.67 -49.03
N GLY A 271 -32.79 -24.89 -47.85
CA GLY A 271 -31.95 -26.05 -47.54
C GLY A 271 -32.19 -26.55 -46.12
N LYS A 272 -33.09 -27.53 -46.03
CA LYS A 272 -33.53 -28.28 -44.85
C LYS A 272 -32.54 -29.40 -44.52
N GLY A 273 -32.34 -29.71 -43.23
CA GLY A 273 -31.67 -30.93 -42.75
C GLY A 273 -30.49 -30.62 -41.83
N GLY A 274 -30.57 -30.93 -40.54
CA GLY A 274 -30.22 -32.27 -40.02
C GLY A 274 -28.77 -32.20 -39.56
N GLY A 275 -28.43 -32.22 -38.28
CA GLY A 275 -28.71 -33.31 -37.36
C GLY A 275 -27.37 -33.97 -37.02
N GLY A 276 -27.05 -34.03 -35.73
CA GLY A 276 -26.15 -35.04 -35.17
C GLY A 276 -24.66 -34.69 -35.09
N GLY A 277 -24.04 -35.27 -34.06
CA GLY A 277 -22.65 -35.71 -34.16
C GLY A 277 -21.74 -35.11 -33.10
N GLY A 278 -21.64 -35.80 -31.96
CA GLY A 278 -20.56 -35.58 -31.01
C GLY A 278 -19.17 -35.81 -31.60
N GLY A 279 -18.18 -35.26 -30.92
CA GLY A 279 -16.77 -35.42 -31.23
C GLY A 279 -15.96 -35.22 -29.96
N SER A 280 -15.85 -36.29 -29.18
CA SER A 280 -14.79 -36.52 -28.21
C SER A 280 -13.47 -36.77 -28.94
N GLY A 281 -12.35 -36.30 -28.38
CA GLY A 281 -11.04 -36.92 -28.58
C GLY A 281 -9.86 -35.98 -28.83
N GLY A 282 -8.70 -36.36 -28.27
CA GLY A 282 -7.37 -35.81 -28.54
C GLY A 282 -6.83 -34.97 -27.38
N GLU A 283 -6.08 -35.49 -26.39
CA GLU A 283 -4.84 -36.31 -26.42
C GLU A 283 -3.58 -35.53 -26.86
N GLU A 284 -2.47 -35.81 -26.14
CA GLU A 284 -1.06 -35.45 -26.42
C GLU A 284 -0.60 -33.98 -26.24
N ALA A 285 0.60 -33.66 -25.74
CA ALA A 285 1.76 -34.45 -25.31
C ALA A 285 2.75 -33.58 -24.49
N ALA A 286 3.51 -34.28 -23.64
CA ALA A 286 4.94 -34.12 -23.34
C ALA A 286 5.51 -32.81 -22.74
N ARG A 287 5.95 -32.93 -21.48
CA ARG A 287 7.35 -32.65 -21.08
C ARG A 287 7.84 -33.72 -20.11
#